data_AF-A0A9D1SS16-F1
#
_entry.id   AF-A0A9D1SS16-F1
#
_cell.length_a   1.000
_cell.length_b   1.000
_cell.length_c   1.000
_cell.angle_alpha   90.00
_cell.angle_beta   90.00
_cell.angle_gamma   90.00
#
_symmetry.space_group_name_H-M   'P 1'
#
loop_
_entity.id
_entity.type
_entity.pdbx_description
1 polymer ?
#
loop_
_entity_poly.entity_id
_entity_poly.type
_entity_poly.pdbx_seq_one_letter_code
_entity_poly.pdbx_strand_id
1 'polypeptide(L)'
;MQEDIRRALDALGLDAARRGSEQLADLIERLLPLPGAPAPAQACRETAARFGVRAVQVERNVRALILRLWETPQGRAALGGLLPWHGGDEPPGSREFLLALAARVRIGRAERAARGG
;
A
#
# COMPACT_ATOMS: atom_id res chain seq x y z
N MET A 1 -8.09 -1.58 -12.61
CA MET A 1 -7.71 -0.83 -11.39
C MET A 1 -7.37 -1.76 -10.23
N GLN A 2 -8.30 -2.65 -9.84
CA GLN A 2 -8.11 -3.61 -8.75
C GLN A 2 -7.01 -4.65 -8.99
N GLU A 3 -6.84 -5.13 -10.23
CA GLU A 3 -5.82 -6.14 -10.56
C GLU A 3 -4.38 -5.68 -10.31
N ASP A 4 -4.06 -4.41 -10.59
CA ASP A 4 -2.71 -3.88 -10.38
C ASP A 4 -2.39 -3.73 -8.90
N ILE A 5 -3.39 -3.34 -8.11
CA ILE A 5 -3.30 -3.22 -6.65
C ILE A 5 -3.11 -4.62 -6.06
N ARG A 6 -3.93 -5.60 -6.49
CA ARG A 6 -3.80 -7.00 -6.09
C ARG A 6 -2.38 -7.53 -6.32
N ARG A 7 -1.84 -7.37 -7.53
CA ARG A 7 -0.47 -7.79 -7.85
C ARG A 7 0.58 -7.10 -6.99
N ALA A 8 0.40 -5.82 -6.67
CA ALA A 8 1.33 -5.10 -5.80
C ALA A 8 1.25 -5.60 -4.35
N LEU A 9 0.07 -5.98 -3.86
CA LEU A 9 -0.11 -6.60 -2.55
C LEU A 9 0.47 -8.01 -2.51
N ASP A 10 0.21 -8.83 -3.53
CA ASP A 10 0.76 -10.19 -3.64
C ASP A 10 2.30 -10.17 -3.68
N ALA A 11 2.90 -9.18 -4.35
CA ALA A 11 4.35 -8.99 -4.38
C ALA A 11 4.95 -8.65 -3.00
N LEU A 12 4.12 -8.13 -2.08
CA LEU A 12 4.49 -7.92 -0.67
C LEU A 12 4.20 -9.15 0.20
N GLY A 13 3.67 -10.23 -0.36
CA GLY A 13 3.20 -11.38 0.41
C GLY A 13 1.90 -11.11 1.18
N LEU A 14 1.16 -10.05 0.81
CA LEU A 14 -0.13 -9.71 1.41
C LEU A 14 -1.25 -10.33 0.57
N ASP A 15 -1.97 -11.29 1.15
CA ASP A 15 -3.14 -11.86 0.51
C ASP A 15 -4.26 -10.82 0.42
N ALA A 16 -4.53 -10.35 -0.79
CA ALA A 16 -5.57 -9.36 -1.09
C ALA A 16 -6.99 -9.83 -0.71
N ALA A 17 -7.23 -11.14 -0.57
CA ALA A 17 -8.51 -11.71 -0.17
C ALA A 17 -8.75 -11.67 1.36
N ARG A 18 -7.75 -11.29 2.17
CA ARG A 18 -7.94 -11.09 3.62
C ARG A 18 -8.47 -9.69 3.90
N ARG A 19 -9.45 -9.57 4.81
CA ARG A 19 -10.09 -8.31 5.22
C ARG A 19 -9.13 -7.16 5.59
N GLY A 20 -7.94 -7.47 6.11
CA GLY A 20 -6.91 -6.47 6.40
C GLY A 20 -6.30 -5.84 5.15
N SER A 21 -6.23 -6.59 4.06
CA SER A 21 -5.72 -6.17 2.77
C SER A 21 -6.76 -5.39 1.96
N GLU A 22 -8.05 -5.58 2.22
CA GLU A 22 -9.14 -4.82 1.57
C GLU A 22 -9.07 -3.31 1.91
N GLN A 23 -8.80 -2.97 3.18
CA GLN A 23 -8.63 -1.57 3.59
C GLN A 23 -7.37 -0.95 2.96
N LEU A 24 -6.29 -1.71 2.88
CA LEU A 24 -5.08 -1.25 2.20
C LEU A 24 -5.31 -1.08 0.69
N ALA A 25 -6.06 -1.98 0.06
CA ALA A 25 -6.41 -1.88 -1.35
C ALA A 25 -7.24 -0.63 -1.65
N ASP A 26 -8.28 -0.34 -0.86
CA ASP A 26 -9.09 0.89 -0.98
C ASP A 26 -8.25 2.15 -0.74
N LEU A 27 -7.37 2.13 0.28
CA LEU A 27 -6.43 3.22 0.53
C LEU A 27 -5.55 3.51 -0.69
N ILE A 28 -4.95 2.45 -1.25
CA ILE A 28 -4.07 2.61 -2.40
C ILE A 28 -4.88 3.12 -3.59
N GLU A 29 -6.06 2.55 -3.88
CA GLU A 29 -6.94 3.01 -4.95
C GLU A 29 -7.21 4.52 -4.89
N ARG A 30 -7.53 5.05 -3.71
CA ARG A 30 -7.73 6.49 -3.47
C ARG A 30 -6.47 7.31 -3.72
N LEU A 31 -5.31 6.76 -3.41
CA LEU A 31 -4.02 7.44 -3.55
C LEU A 31 -3.46 7.40 -4.96
N LEU A 32 -4.10 6.75 -5.95
CA LEU A 32 -3.58 6.62 -7.32
C LEU A 32 -3.76 7.82 -8.25
N PRO A 33 -4.88 8.57 -8.24
CA PRO A 33 -5.11 9.66 -9.20
C PRO A 33 -3.99 10.71 -9.20
N LEU A 34 -3.60 11.21 -10.38
CA LEU A 34 -2.71 12.35 -10.55
C LEU A 34 -3.19 13.20 -11.75
N PRO A 35 -3.34 14.53 -11.60
CA PRO A 35 -3.35 15.28 -10.33
C PRO A 35 -4.58 14.91 -9.47
N GLY A 36 -4.55 15.25 -8.17
CA GLY A 36 -5.75 15.16 -7.32
C GLY A 36 -5.83 13.97 -6.35
N ALA A 37 -4.76 13.20 -6.14
CA ALA A 37 -4.72 12.26 -5.02
C ALA A 37 -4.90 13.01 -3.68
N PRO A 38 -5.74 12.51 -2.76
CA PRO A 38 -5.88 13.06 -1.43
C PRO A 38 -4.58 12.85 -0.62
N ALA A 39 -4.39 13.66 0.43
CA ALA A 39 -3.36 13.39 1.42
C ALA A 39 -3.61 12.02 2.10
N PRO A 40 -2.57 11.27 2.52
CA PRO A 40 -2.75 9.96 3.16
C PRO A 40 -3.72 9.95 4.34
N ALA A 41 -3.70 10.98 5.19
CA ALA A 41 -4.64 11.10 6.31
C ALA A 41 -6.09 11.28 5.84
N GLN A 42 -6.33 11.98 4.72
CA GLN A 42 -7.65 12.09 4.11
C GLN A 42 -8.09 10.75 3.50
N ALA A 43 -7.20 10.05 2.80
CA ALA A 43 -7.48 8.70 2.31
C ALA A 43 -7.88 7.74 3.44
N CYS A 44 -7.19 7.79 4.60
CA CYS A 44 -7.57 7.02 5.78
C CYS A 44 -8.97 7.35 6.29
N ARG A 45 -9.38 8.62 6.30
CA ARG A 45 -10.75 9.02 6.70
C ARG A 45 -11.80 8.47 5.75
N GLU A 46 -11.55 8.55 4.45
CA GLU A 46 -12.50 8.07 3.45
C GLU A 46 -12.61 6.55 3.42
N THR A 47 -11.49 5.82 3.53
CA THR A 47 -11.49 4.38 3.73
C THR A 47 -12.24 4.02 5.01
N ALA A 48 -11.98 4.72 6.11
CA ALA A 48 -12.68 4.46 7.37
C ALA A 48 -14.21 4.62 7.24
N ALA A 49 -14.66 5.67 6.55
CA ALA A 49 -16.07 5.89 6.26
C ALA A 49 -16.67 4.74 5.43
N ARG A 50 -15.98 4.28 4.38
CA ARG A 50 -16.43 3.14 3.56
C ARG A 50 -16.57 1.85 4.36
N PHE A 51 -15.64 1.58 5.28
CA PHE A 51 -15.58 0.34 6.04
C PHE A 51 -16.32 0.40 7.39
N GLY A 52 -16.97 1.52 7.74
CA GLY A 52 -17.71 1.67 9.00
C GLY A 52 -16.80 1.63 10.24
N VAL A 53 -15.57 2.13 10.14
CA VAL A 53 -14.58 2.16 11.23
C VAL A 53 -14.06 3.57 11.48
N ARG A 54 -13.21 3.76 12.50
CA ARG A 54 -12.52 5.04 12.74
C ARG A 54 -11.25 5.15 11.91
N ALA A 55 -10.89 6.36 11.47
CA ALA A 55 -9.64 6.61 10.72
C ALA A 55 -8.39 6.09 11.46
N VAL A 56 -8.31 6.29 12.77
CA VAL A 56 -7.22 5.77 13.62
C VAL A 56 -7.11 4.24 13.57
N GLN A 57 -8.22 3.53 13.35
CA GLN A 57 -8.20 2.07 13.23
C GLN A 57 -7.62 1.63 11.89
N VAL A 58 -7.90 2.36 10.81
CA VAL A 58 -7.27 2.13 9.50
C VAL A 58 -5.77 2.37 9.58
N GLU A 59 -5.33 3.47 10.19
CA GLU A 59 -3.90 3.78 10.39
C GLU A 59 -3.18 2.71 11.20
N ARG A 60 -3.81 2.25 12.31
CA ARG A 60 -3.29 1.14 13.13
C ARG A 60 -3.19 -0.16 12.34
N ASN A 61 -4.18 -0.48 11.51
CA ASN A 61 -4.17 -1.68 10.68
C ASN A 61 -3.04 -1.63 9.65
N VAL A 62 -2.80 -0.48 9.01
CA VAL A 62 -1.66 -0.28 8.10
C VAL A 62 -0.34 -0.48 8.83
N ARG A 63 -0.17 0.14 10.02
CA ARG A 63 1.04 -0.05 10.81
C ARG A 63 1.25 -1.51 11.21
N ALA A 64 0.19 -2.19 11.65
CA ALA A 64 0.26 -3.60 12.01
C ALA A 64 0.62 -4.50 10.81
N LEU A 65 0.17 -4.18 9.60
CA LEU A 65 0.59 -4.89 8.38
C LEU A 65 2.09 -4.71 8.12
N ILE A 66 2.60 -3.48 8.20
CA ILE A 66 4.03 -3.19 8.00
C ILE A 66 4.88 -3.95 9.03
N LEU A 67 4.47 -3.92 10.30
CA LEU A 67 5.18 -4.63 11.35
C LEU A 67 5.21 -6.16 11.11
N ARG A 68 4.08 -6.76 10.72
CA ARG A 68 4.03 -8.19 10.37
C ARG A 68 4.91 -8.55 9.18
N LEU A 69 4.99 -7.69 8.16
CA LEU A 69 5.93 -7.88 7.06
C LEU A 69 7.38 -7.84 7.57
N TRP A 70 7.68 -6.91 8.47
CA TRP A 70 9.01 -6.73 9.05
C TRP A 70 9.49 -7.90 9.92
N GLU A 71 8.57 -8.65 10.52
CA GLU A 71 8.87 -9.81 11.36
C GLU A 71 9.50 -10.97 10.57
N THR A 72 9.31 -11.02 9.25
CA THR A 72 9.80 -12.13 8.40
C THR A 72 10.93 -11.68 7.47
N PRO A 73 11.93 -12.55 7.17
CA PRO A 73 12.98 -12.23 6.20
C PRO A 73 12.42 -11.86 4.81
N GLN A 74 11.39 -12.59 4.35
CA GLN A 74 10.76 -12.38 3.05
C GLN A 74 10.01 -11.03 3.00
N GLY A 75 9.26 -10.70 4.06
CA GLY A 75 8.56 -9.42 4.14
C GLY A 75 9.52 -8.23 4.28
N ARG A 76 10.65 -8.37 5.01
CA ARG A 76 11.72 -7.36 5.01
C ARG A 76 12.33 -7.16 3.63
N ALA A 77 12.62 -8.23 2.90
CA ALA A 77 13.12 -8.15 1.54
C ALA A 77 12.10 -7.46 0.60
N ALA A 78 10.81 -7.79 0.74
CA ALA A 78 9.74 -7.16 -0.04
C ALA A 78 9.61 -5.66 0.27
N LEU A 79 9.69 -5.27 1.55
CA LEU A 79 9.71 -3.88 1.98
C LEU A 79 10.95 -3.14 1.44
N GLY A 80 12.13 -3.78 1.47
CA GLY A 80 13.36 -3.22 0.89
C GLY A 80 13.27 -3.03 -0.63
N GLY A 81 12.61 -3.95 -1.34
CA GLY A 81 12.33 -3.79 -2.78
C GLY A 81 11.28 -2.73 -3.10
N LEU A 82 10.43 -2.37 -2.13
CA LEU A 82 9.46 -1.29 -2.24
C LEU A 82 10.08 0.08 -1.92
N LEU A 83 10.93 0.12 -0.88
CA LEU A 83 11.56 1.32 -0.32
C LEU A 83 13.09 1.12 -0.29
N PRO A 84 13.79 1.11 -1.43
CA PRO A 84 15.22 0.80 -1.48
C PRO A 84 16.11 1.86 -0.80
N TRP A 85 15.58 3.06 -0.57
CA TRP A 85 16.24 4.12 0.19
C TRP A 85 16.04 4.02 1.71
N HIS A 86 15.21 3.10 2.18
CA HIS A 86 14.98 2.89 3.60
C HIS A 86 16.16 2.11 4.21
N GLY A 87 16.81 2.67 5.24
CA GLY A 87 18.08 2.15 5.79
C GLY A 87 18.04 0.73 6.36
N GLY A 88 16.84 0.21 6.66
CA GLY A 88 16.63 -1.20 6.97
C GLY A 88 16.90 -1.58 8.44
N ASP A 89 17.23 -0.62 9.28
CA ASP A 89 17.43 -0.82 10.72
C ASP A 89 16.11 -0.92 11.50
N GLU A 90 15.01 -0.39 10.93
CA GLU A 90 13.69 -0.36 11.55
C GLU A 90 12.55 -0.59 10.53
N PRO A 91 11.30 -0.84 10.97
CA PRO A 91 10.16 -0.91 10.04
C PRO A 91 9.79 0.48 9.47
N PRO A 92 9.46 0.58 8.17
CA PRO A 92 9.14 1.86 7.54
C PRO A 92 7.88 2.54 8.12
N GLY A 93 7.81 3.86 7.95
CA GLY A 93 6.65 4.64 8.35
C GLY A 93 5.42 4.36 7.48
N SER A 94 4.21 4.41 8.05
CA SER A 94 2.96 4.15 7.32
C SER A 94 2.78 5.07 6.12
N ARG A 95 3.16 6.36 6.25
CA ARG A 95 3.05 7.34 5.17
C ARG A 95 3.96 6.97 3.99
N GLU A 96 5.22 6.67 4.26
CA GLU A 96 6.22 6.33 3.25
C GLU A 96 5.82 5.04 2.52
N PHE A 97 5.42 4.02 3.28
CA PHE A 97 4.90 2.78 2.75
C PHE A 97 3.71 2.99 1.79
N LEU A 98 2.69 3.76 2.19
CA LEU A 98 1.51 4.02 1.36
C LEU A 98 1.88 4.75 0.06
N LEU A 99 2.75 5.75 0.14
CA LEU A 99 3.17 6.52 -1.03
C LEU A 99 4.04 5.68 -1.98
N ALA A 100 4.98 4.91 -1.45
CA ALA A 100 5.82 4.01 -2.24
C ALA A 100 4.97 2.92 -2.93
N LEU A 101 3.99 2.34 -2.22
CA LEU A 101 3.09 1.35 -2.78
C LEU A 101 2.21 1.94 -3.90
N ALA A 102 1.65 3.13 -3.68
CA ALA A 102 0.88 3.83 -4.72
C ALA A 102 1.77 4.18 -5.94
N ALA A 103 3.02 4.60 -5.72
CA ALA A 103 3.98 4.84 -6.80
C ALA A 103 4.28 3.54 -7.58
N ARG A 104 4.53 2.43 -6.89
CA ARG A 104 4.79 1.13 -7.50
C ARG A 104 3.63 0.67 -8.39
N VAL A 105 2.40 0.83 -7.94
CA VAL A 105 1.20 0.51 -8.76
C VAL A 105 1.15 1.37 -10.02
N ARG A 106 1.44 2.68 -9.91
CA ARG A 106 1.49 3.57 -11.09
C ARG A 106 2.58 3.18 -12.08
N ILE A 107 3.79 2.89 -11.60
CA ILE A 107 4.92 2.44 -12.44
C ILE A 107 4.52 1.17 -13.20
N GLY A 108 3.98 0.18 -12.49
CA GLY A 108 3.54 -1.07 -13.13
C GLY A 108 2.48 -0.84 -14.21
N ARG A 109 1.58 0.14 -14.04
CA ARG A 109 0.60 0.51 -15.07
C ARG A 109 1.27 1.13 -16.29
N ALA A 110 2.18 2.09 -16.07
CA ALA A 110 2.90 2.75 -17.15
C ALA A 110 3.74 1.75 -17.97
N GLU A 111 4.44 0.83 -17.30
CA GLU A 111 5.20 -0.24 -17.96
C GLU A 111 4.31 -1.14 -18.83
N ARG A 112 3.10 -1.47 -18.38
CA ARG A 112 2.17 -2.28 -19.16
C ARG A 112 1.60 -1.52 -20.35
N ALA A 113 1.23 -0.25 -20.15
CA ALA A 113 0.78 0.61 -21.24
C ALA A 113 1.85 0.73 -22.33
N ALA A 114 3.12 0.86 -21.95
CA ALA A 114 4.25 0.94 -22.88
C ALA A 114 4.55 -0.38 -23.62
N ARG A 115 4.13 -1.54 -23.10
CA ARG A 115 4.32 -2.87 -23.74
C ARG A 115 3.13 -3.31 -24.60
N GLY A 116 1.98 -2.65 -24.46
CA GLY A 116 0.73 -2.98 -25.16
C GLY A 116 0.27 -1.90 -26.13
N GLY A 117 1.13 -0.94 -26.45
CA GLY A 117 0.90 0.13 -27.43
C GLY A 117 1.76 -0.03 -28.67
#